data_AF-A0A959EEY5-F1
#
_entry.id   AF-A0A959EEY5-F1
#
_cell.length_a   1.000
_cell.length_b   1.000
_cell.length_c   1.000
_cell.angle_alpha   90.00
_cell.angle_beta   90.00
_cell.angle_gamma   90.00
#
_symmetry.space_group_name_H-M   'P 1'
#
loop_
_entity.id
_entity.type
_entity.pdbx_description
1 polymer ?
#
loop_
_entity_poly.entity_id
_entity_poly.type
_entity_poly.pdbx_seq_one_letter_code
_entity_poly.pdbx_strand_id
1 'polypeptide(L)'
;MLIEFNLGNFWSFKEVQSLQMQAAKIRSKYPRVDDNNVAGIDGQLSLLKSKAIYGANGSGKSNLVRGMHSMLAIIQDSLKDEQVLSKKIAPFQLNEEAVSQPSFFQVSFLLNGHIFRYGFEAGKERIASEWLFGKPLNANGKAYRERYFFTREGMGIQANESQFKEGSRFARVDENNLPLYRENALFLTVLAAFNGPLSRSIARYLGENLVVVPAFSDPLLRDQSLSRMKEKGFRQKLTSLLKGVDPTIEKLEMVEPEYGGMPAGSETPTGNAKGKAGDVAIYRYQYSKEGKRGRLAPLLLSSQEAEGTKKLFYFSALIFDVLDKGKTAFID
;
A
#
# COMPACT_ATOMS: atom_id res chain seq x y z
N MET A 1 -9.00 3.79 6.15
CA MET A 1 -9.41 2.71 5.23
C MET A 1 -9.77 3.28 3.87
N LEU A 2 -9.25 2.72 2.78
CA LEU A 2 -9.57 3.14 1.41
C LEU A 2 -11.06 2.90 1.09
N ILE A 3 -11.71 3.87 0.45
CA ILE A 3 -13.10 3.77 -0.04
C ILE A 3 -13.11 3.72 -1.56
N GLU A 4 -12.36 4.61 -2.20
CA GLU A 4 -12.32 4.71 -3.66
C GLU A 4 -10.99 5.30 -4.12
N PHE A 5 -10.49 4.82 -5.25
CA PHE A 5 -9.40 5.46 -5.99
C PHE A 5 -9.85 5.72 -7.43
N ASN A 6 -9.56 6.91 -7.94
CA ASN A 6 -9.89 7.34 -9.28
C ASN A 6 -8.62 7.85 -9.98
N LEU A 7 -8.50 7.54 -11.25
CA LEU A 7 -7.46 8.05 -12.13
C LEU A 7 -8.02 8.32 -13.52
N GLY A 8 -7.53 9.35 -14.20
CA GLY A 8 -7.91 9.69 -15.57
C GLY A 8 -6.75 10.32 -16.32
N ASN A 9 -6.79 10.24 -17.64
CA ASN A 9 -5.71 10.67 -18.53
C ASN A 9 -4.33 10.21 -18.03
N PHE A 10 -4.16 8.91 -17.81
CA PHE A 10 -2.94 8.32 -17.25
C PHE A 10 -2.67 6.94 -17.87
N TRP A 11 -1.50 6.77 -18.50
CA TRP A 11 -1.10 5.55 -19.21
C TRP A 11 -2.19 5.02 -20.17
N SER A 12 -2.84 3.91 -19.83
CA SER A 12 -3.88 3.27 -20.65
C SER A 12 -5.29 3.82 -20.37
N PHE A 13 -5.44 4.75 -19.43
CA PHE A 13 -6.72 5.33 -19.06
C PHE A 13 -6.86 6.72 -19.68
N LYS A 14 -7.68 6.85 -20.72
CA LYS A 14 -8.05 8.17 -21.27
C LYS A 14 -9.05 8.84 -20.34
N GLU A 15 -10.22 8.21 -20.17
CA GLU A 15 -11.28 8.69 -19.29
C GLU A 15 -11.01 8.36 -17.82
N VAL A 16 -11.66 9.09 -16.91
CA VAL A 16 -11.60 8.79 -15.47
C VAL A 16 -12.22 7.41 -15.21
N GLN A 17 -11.48 6.56 -14.50
CA GLN A 17 -11.94 5.25 -14.04
C GLN A 17 -11.85 5.16 -12.51
N SER A 18 -12.72 4.34 -11.92
CA SER A 18 -12.90 4.25 -10.47
C SER A 18 -12.71 2.82 -9.96
N LEU A 19 -11.87 2.65 -8.94
CA LEU A 19 -11.76 1.45 -8.12
C LEU A 19 -12.53 1.67 -6.81
N GLN A 20 -13.74 1.09 -6.71
CA GLN A 20 -14.59 1.23 -5.52
C GLN A 20 -14.47 0.05 -4.56
N MET A 21 -14.21 0.34 -3.29
CA MET A 21 -14.15 -0.65 -2.21
C MET A 21 -15.47 -0.80 -1.45
N GLN A 22 -16.50 0.01 -1.75
CA GLN A 22 -17.81 -0.14 -1.12
C GLN A 22 -18.42 -1.50 -1.45
N ALA A 23 -18.88 -2.21 -0.42
CA ALA A 23 -19.58 -3.47 -0.58
C ALA A 23 -20.97 -3.20 -1.18
N ALA A 24 -21.32 -3.97 -2.21
CA ALA A 24 -22.66 -3.94 -2.77
C ALA A 24 -23.68 -4.44 -1.73
N LYS A 25 -24.93 -3.96 -1.81
CA LYS A 25 -26.04 -4.42 -0.96
C LYS A 25 -26.58 -5.79 -1.40
N ILE A 26 -25.67 -6.73 -1.62
CA ILE A 26 -25.96 -8.12 -1.97
C ILE A 26 -25.48 -9.01 -0.81
N ARG A 27 -26.25 -10.04 -0.50
CA ARG A 27 -25.86 -11.03 0.51
C ARG A 27 -25.28 -12.25 -0.19
N SER A 28 -24.15 -12.73 0.29
CA SER A 28 -23.60 -14.00 -0.16
C SER A 28 -24.54 -15.15 0.20
N LYS A 29 -24.57 -16.18 -0.65
CA LYS A 29 -25.21 -17.46 -0.31
C LYS A 29 -24.67 -18.06 0.99
N TYR A 30 -23.40 -17.77 1.32
CA TYR A 30 -22.73 -18.24 2.52
C TYR A 30 -22.40 -17.05 3.43
N PRO A 31 -23.11 -16.86 4.56
CA PRO A 31 -22.93 -15.71 5.46
C PRO A 31 -21.48 -15.48 5.91
N ARG A 32 -20.74 -16.57 6.15
CA ARG A 32 -19.30 -16.53 6.49
C ARG A 32 -18.44 -15.75 5.50
N VAL A 33 -18.86 -15.63 4.24
CA VAL A 33 -18.13 -14.86 3.22
C VAL A 33 -18.27 -13.38 3.50
N ASP A 34 -19.47 -12.92 3.85
CA ASP A 34 -19.73 -11.52 4.16
C ASP A 34 -19.04 -11.14 5.48
N ASP A 35 -19.18 -11.97 6.52
CA ASP A 35 -18.56 -11.74 7.84
C ASP A 35 -17.02 -11.60 7.75
N ASN A 36 -16.39 -12.43 6.92
CA ASN A 36 -14.94 -12.46 6.79
C ASN A 36 -14.40 -11.39 5.83
N ASN A 37 -15.14 -11.00 4.78
CA ASN A 37 -14.62 -10.13 3.72
C ASN A 37 -15.17 -8.70 3.73
N VAL A 38 -16.17 -8.41 4.55
CA VAL A 38 -16.76 -7.07 4.66
C VAL A 38 -16.42 -6.48 6.03
N ALA A 39 -15.95 -5.25 6.02
CA ALA A 39 -15.81 -4.42 7.21
C ALA A 39 -17.01 -3.46 7.26
N GLY A 40 -17.91 -3.70 8.21
CA GLY A 40 -18.92 -2.71 8.56
C GLY A 40 -18.21 -1.52 9.21
N ILE A 41 -18.18 -0.39 8.52
CA ILE A 41 -17.73 0.88 9.11
C ILE A 41 -18.85 1.40 10.00
N ASP A 42 -20.08 1.26 9.54
CA ASP A 42 -21.31 1.58 10.27
C ASP A 42 -22.54 0.95 9.60
N GLY A 43 -23.74 1.31 10.08
CA GLY A 43 -25.01 0.77 9.59
C GLY A 43 -25.36 1.09 8.13
N GLN A 44 -24.60 1.95 7.44
CA GLN A 44 -24.81 2.31 6.04
C GLN A 44 -23.57 2.10 5.16
N LEU A 45 -22.36 2.26 5.71
CA LEU A 45 -21.11 2.07 4.99
C LEU A 45 -20.48 0.72 5.34
N SER A 46 -20.36 -0.13 4.33
CA SER A 46 -19.64 -1.38 4.39
C SER A 46 -18.58 -1.39 3.30
N LEU A 47 -17.35 -1.77 3.64
CA LEU A 47 -16.21 -1.79 2.74
C LEU A 47 -15.67 -3.21 2.61
N LEU A 48 -15.24 -3.57 1.41
CA LEU A 48 -14.54 -4.83 1.16
C LEU A 48 -13.14 -4.78 1.79
N LYS A 49 -12.73 -5.87 2.45
CA LYS A 49 -11.38 -6.03 3.02
C LYS A 49 -10.35 -6.39 1.95
N SER A 50 -10.79 -6.97 0.83
CA SER A 50 -9.94 -7.37 -0.28
C SER A 50 -10.69 -7.24 -1.61
N LYS A 51 -9.95 -7.05 -2.71
CA LYS A 51 -10.48 -7.03 -4.06
C LYS A 51 -9.42 -7.55 -5.02
N ALA A 52 -9.80 -8.48 -5.88
CA ALA A 52 -8.97 -8.96 -6.98
C ALA A 52 -9.50 -8.39 -8.30
N ILE A 53 -8.58 -7.99 -9.19
CA ILE A 53 -8.92 -7.44 -10.50
C ILE A 53 -8.35 -8.37 -11.56
N TYR A 54 -9.22 -8.94 -12.39
CA TYR A 54 -8.85 -9.82 -13.48
C TYR A 54 -9.27 -9.18 -14.80
N GLY A 55 -8.55 -9.51 -15.87
CA GLY A 55 -8.82 -8.98 -17.20
C GLY A 55 -7.75 -9.40 -18.19
N ALA A 56 -8.05 -9.28 -19.48
CA ALA A 56 -7.12 -9.64 -20.56
C ALA A 56 -5.77 -8.91 -20.46
N ASN A 57 -4.76 -9.41 -21.18
CA ASN A 57 -3.49 -8.70 -21.31
C ASN A 57 -3.71 -7.33 -21.95
N GLY A 58 -3.03 -6.29 -21.45
CA GLY A 58 -3.20 -4.92 -21.94
C GLY A 58 -4.42 -4.16 -21.42
N SER A 59 -5.29 -4.77 -20.60
CA SER A 59 -6.48 -4.12 -20.02
C SER A 59 -6.22 -3.01 -18.99
N GLY A 60 -4.96 -2.69 -18.67
CA GLY A 60 -4.60 -1.58 -17.78
C GLY A 60 -4.51 -1.89 -16.29
N LYS A 61 -4.63 -3.17 -15.85
CA LYS A 61 -4.52 -3.57 -14.42
C LYS A 61 -3.24 -3.05 -13.75
N SER A 62 -2.08 -3.33 -14.32
CA SER A 62 -0.80 -2.84 -13.82
C SER A 62 -0.70 -1.31 -13.86
N ASN A 63 -1.36 -0.66 -14.83
CA ASN A 63 -1.40 0.81 -14.90
C ASN A 63 -2.29 1.43 -13.82
N LEU A 64 -3.32 0.73 -13.34
CA LEU A 64 -4.10 1.15 -12.18
C LEU A 64 -3.23 1.15 -10.92
N VAL A 65 -2.44 0.10 -10.70
CA VAL A 65 -1.48 0.03 -9.58
C VAL A 65 -0.40 1.11 -9.72
N ARG A 66 0.15 1.33 -10.93
CA ARG A 66 1.06 2.43 -11.22
C ARG A 66 0.44 3.80 -10.95
N GLY A 67 -0.85 3.98 -11.22
CA GLY A 67 -1.56 5.22 -10.95
C GLY A 67 -1.61 5.54 -9.46
N MET A 68 -1.94 4.55 -8.63
CA MET A 68 -1.88 4.71 -7.17
C MET A 68 -0.44 5.03 -6.73
N HIS A 69 0.56 4.30 -7.23
CA HIS A 69 1.97 4.58 -6.91
C HIS A 69 2.40 6.00 -7.31
N SER A 70 2.03 6.46 -8.50
CA SER A 70 2.31 7.84 -8.96
C SER A 70 1.64 8.87 -8.08
N MET A 71 0.36 8.69 -7.73
CA MET A 71 -0.35 9.60 -6.83
C MET A 71 0.37 9.72 -5.48
N LEU A 72 0.71 8.59 -4.86
CA LEU A 72 1.36 8.58 -3.55
C LEU A 72 2.77 9.17 -3.59
N ALA A 73 3.56 8.86 -4.63
CA ALA A 73 4.89 9.43 -4.79
C ALA A 73 4.84 10.97 -4.96
N ILE A 74 3.87 11.49 -5.73
CA ILE A 74 3.69 12.94 -5.86
C ILE A 74 3.32 13.56 -4.50
N ILE A 75 2.43 12.95 -3.74
CA ILE A 75 2.08 13.40 -2.37
C ILE A 75 3.29 13.40 -1.45
N GLN A 76 4.18 12.40 -1.55
CA GLN A 76 5.33 12.28 -0.65
C GLN A 76 6.49 13.21 -1.01
N ASP A 77 6.65 13.51 -2.31
CA ASP A 77 7.88 14.09 -2.84
C ASP A 77 7.70 15.44 -3.56
N SER A 78 6.49 15.96 -3.78
CA SER A 78 6.28 17.26 -4.48
C SER A 78 7.05 18.44 -3.88
N LEU A 79 7.29 18.41 -2.56
CA LEU A 79 8.10 19.41 -1.86
C LEU A 79 9.61 19.16 -1.94
N LYS A 80 10.03 17.91 -2.10
CA LYS A 80 11.44 17.47 -2.00
C LYS A 80 12.12 17.33 -3.36
N ASP A 81 11.35 16.91 -4.37
CA ASP A 81 11.82 16.64 -5.73
C ASP A 81 11.03 17.49 -6.73
N GLU A 82 11.68 18.50 -7.29
CA GLU A 82 11.06 19.40 -8.27
C GLU A 82 10.65 18.69 -9.57
N GLN A 83 11.28 17.54 -9.84
CA GLN A 83 11.02 16.74 -11.04
C GLN A 83 10.02 15.59 -10.77
N VAL A 84 9.40 15.51 -9.59
CA VAL A 84 8.50 14.38 -9.29
C VAL A 84 7.35 14.30 -10.30
N LEU A 85 6.79 15.43 -10.73
CA LEU A 85 5.69 15.45 -11.68
C LEU A 85 6.11 14.87 -13.04
N SER A 86 7.23 15.33 -13.61
CA SER A 86 7.72 14.82 -14.88
C SER A 86 8.12 13.34 -14.83
N LYS A 87 8.56 12.85 -13.66
CA LYS A 87 8.88 11.44 -13.42
C LYS A 87 7.66 10.54 -13.23
N LYS A 88 6.56 11.07 -12.68
CA LYS A 88 5.40 10.26 -12.24
C LYS A 88 4.14 10.45 -13.09
N ILE A 89 4.04 11.54 -13.85
CA ILE A 89 2.91 11.85 -14.73
C ILE A 89 3.21 11.37 -16.15
N ALA A 90 2.36 10.47 -16.63
CA ALA A 90 2.38 9.96 -17.99
C ALA A 90 0.95 9.96 -18.56
N PRO A 91 0.56 11.02 -19.30
CA PRO A 91 -0.77 11.13 -19.89
C PRO A 91 -1.05 10.04 -20.92
N PHE A 92 -2.33 9.86 -21.26
CA PHE A 92 -2.75 8.91 -22.30
C PHE A 92 -2.19 9.34 -23.66
N GLN A 93 -1.34 8.50 -24.27
CA GLN A 93 -0.56 8.88 -25.45
C GLN A 93 -1.28 8.71 -26.79
N LEU A 94 -2.37 7.94 -26.85
CA LEU A 94 -3.04 7.60 -28.13
C LEU A 94 -4.13 8.62 -28.51
N ASN A 95 -4.04 9.85 -27.99
CA ASN A 95 -4.94 10.95 -28.31
C ASN A 95 -4.20 12.28 -28.12
N GLU A 96 -4.12 13.08 -29.19
CA GLU A 96 -3.34 14.33 -29.20
C GLU A 96 -3.80 15.34 -28.15
N GLU A 97 -5.11 15.49 -27.98
CA GLU A 97 -5.68 16.38 -26.97
C GLU A 97 -5.28 15.93 -25.55
N ALA A 98 -5.44 14.64 -25.24
CA ALA A 98 -5.12 14.07 -23.94
C ALA A 98 -3.65 14.25 -23.52
N VAL A 99 -2.70 14.24 -24.46
CA VAL A 99 -1.27 14.48 -24.19
C VAL A 99 -1.03 15.87 -23.57
N SER A 100 -1.83 16.86 -23.98
CA SER A 100 -1.73 18.24 -23.48
C SER A 100 -2.53 18.49 -22.19
N GLN A 101 -3.46 17.60 -21.84
CA GLN A 101 -4.30 17.72 -20.65
C GLN A 101 -3.61 17.15 -19.41
N PRO A 102 -3.94 17.65 -18.20
CA PRO A 102 -3.40 17.09 -16.97
C PRO A 102 -3.94 15.66 -16.71
N SER A 103 -3.17 14.87 -15.97
CA SER A 103 -3.65 13.59 -15.41
C SER A 103 -4.44 13.86 -14.15
N PHE A 104 -5.55 13.14 -13.97
CA PHE A 104 -6.45 13.24 -12.83
C PHE A 104 -6.16 12.14 -11.81
N PHE A 105 -6.08 12.49 -10.52
CA PHE A 105 -6.02 11.54 -9.42
C PHE A 105 -6.94 11.95 -8.28
N GLN A 106 -7.71 11.01 -7.73
CA GLN A 106 -8.52 11.26 -6.55
C GLN A 106 -8.63 10.01 -5.68
N VAL A 107 -8.53 10.18 -4.37
CA VAL A 107 -8.71 9.12 -3.38
C VAL A 107 -9.74 9.53 -2.35
N SER A 108 -10.67 8.63 -2.07
CA SER A 108 -11.62 8.72 -0.97
C SER A 108 -11.26 7.71 0.10
N PHE A 109 -11.19 8.13 1.36
CA PHE A 109 -10.75 7.27 2.46
C PHE A 109 -11.33 7.71 3.82
N LEU A 110 -11.49 6.73 4.71
CA LEU A 110 -11.87 6.94 6.10
C LEU A 110 -10.63 7.16 6.96
N LEU A 111 -10.61 8.25 7.72
CA LEU A 111 -9.57 8.58 8.71
C LEU A 111 -10.23 9.28 9.90
N ASN A 112 -9.99 8.77 11.11
CA ASN A 112 -10.45 9.37 12.38
C ASN A 112 -11.95 9.77 12.36
N GLY A 113 -12.83 8.87 11.91
CA GLY A 113 -14.27 9.10 11.85
C GLY A 113 -14.71 10.12 10.78
N HIS A 114 -13.85 10.43 9.81
CA HIS A 114 -14.16 11.33 8.70
C HIS A 114 -13.87 10.63 7.37
N ILE A 115 -14.78 10.76 6.41
CA ILE A 115 -14.51 10.40 5.03
C ILE A 115 -13.91 11.64 4.36
N PHE A 116 -12.68 11.52 3.88
CA PHE A 116 -12.03 12.54 3.08
C PHE A 116 -12.07 12.15 1.61
N ARG A 117 -12.13 13.17 0.76
CA ARG A 117 -11.94 13.07 -0.69
C ARG A 117 -10.88 14.08 -1.08
N TYR A 118 -9.70 13.58 -1.40
CA TYR A 118 -8.53 14.36 -1.79
C TYR A 118 -8.15 14.04 -3.22
N GLY A 119 -7.83 15.05 -4.02
CA GLY A 119 -7.41 14.84 -5.40
C GLY A 119 -6.71 16.05 -5.99
N PHE A 120 -6.09 15.82 -7.14
CA PHE A 120 -5.41 16.84 -7.92
C PHE A 120 -5.36 16.45 -9.39
N GLU A 121 -5.20 17.46 -10.23
CA GLU A 121 -4.84 17.33 -11.63
C GLU A 121 -3.44 17.90 -11.84
N ALA A 122 -2.58 17.16 -12.52
CA ALA A 122 -1.20 17.60 -12.74
C ALA A 122 -0.74 17.31 -14.17
N GLY A 123 -0.07 18.30 -14.77
CA GLY A 123 0.78 18.08 -15.93
C GLY A 123 2.18 17.62 -15.50
N LYS A 124 3.11 17.54 -16.46
CA LYS A 124 4.51 17.19 -16.16
C LYS A 124 5.26 18.29 -15.40
N GLU A 125 4.79 19.53 -15.44
CA GLU A 125 5.50 20.69 -14.91
C GLU A 125 4.84 21.34 -13.70
N ARG A 126 3.50 21.28 -13.60
CA ARG A 126 2.75 22.00 -12.56
C ARG A 126 1.48 21.28 -12.15
N ILE A 127 0.99 21.61 -10.96
CA ILE A 127 -0.35 21.24 -10.49
C ILE A 127 -1.36 22.19 -11.16
N ALA A 128 -2.32 21.63 -11.88
CA ALA A 128 -3.39 22.39 -12.54
C ALA A 128 -4.53 22.69 -11.57
N SER A 129 -4.93 21.70 -10.77
CA SER A 129 -5.97 21.85 -9.74
C SER A 129 -5.72 20.90 -8.57
N GLU A 130 -6.22 21.24 -7.38
CA GLU A 130 -6.09 20.42 -6.17
C GLU A 130 -7.27 20.69 -5.23
N TRP A 131 -7.74 19.67 -4.53
CA TRP A 131 -8.87 19.82 -3.62
C TRP A 131 -8.84 18.86 -2.44
N LEU A 132 -9.45 19.32 -1.35
CA LEU A 132 -9.74 18.50 -0.19
C LEU A 132 -11.17 18.76 0.29
N PHE A 133 -11.96 17.70 0.33
CA PHE A 133 -13.30 17.69 0.93
C PHE A 133 -13.35 16.67 2.06
N GLY A 134 -14.32 16.83 2.96
CA GLY A 134 -14.63 15.78 3.91
C GLY A 134 -16.05 15.79 4.46
N LYS A 135 -16.38 14.65 5.08
CA LYS A 135 -17.67 14.33 5.68
C LYS A 135 -17.39 13.71 7.05
N PRO A 136 -17.71 14.40 8.16
CA PRO A 136 -17.70 13.73 9.46
C PRO A 136 -18.74 12.61 9.47
N LEU A 137 -18.45 11.54 10.18
CA LEU A 137 -19.42 10.50 10.50
C LEU A 137 -20.05 10.81 11.87
N ASN A 138 -21.36 10.58 12.01
CA ASN A 138 -22.00 10.68 13.31
C ASN A 138 -21.75 9.42 14.17
N ALA A 139 -22.29 9.38 15.40
CA ALA A 139 -22.15 8.22 16.29
C ALA A 139 -22.70 6.91 15.72
N ASN A 140 -23.64 6.98 14.78
CA ASN A 140 -24.21 5.83 14.05
C ASN A 140 -23.54 5.63 12.68
N GLY A 141 -22.42 6.33 12.44
CA GLY A 141 -21.60 6.38 11.23
C GLY A 141 -22.24 6.99 9.98
N LYS A 142 -23.45 7.55 10.07
CA LYS A 142 -24.03 8.29 8.94
C LYS A 142 -23.16 9.50 8.62
N ALA A 143 -22.72 9.60 7.37
CA ALA A 143 -21.99 10.75 6.87
C ALA A 143 -22.86 12.01 6.89
N TYR A 144 -22.33 13.09 7.47
CA TYR A 144 -22.91 14.42 7.34
C TYR A 144 -22.68 14.98 5.94
N ARG A 145 -23.25 16.16 5.67
CA ARG A 145 -23.04 16.89 4.42
C ARG A 145 -21.54 17.11 4.15
N GLU A 146 -21.13 16.89 2.90
CA GLU A 146 -19.77 17.19 2.46
C GLU A 146 -19.46 18.68 2.61
N ARG A 147 -18.26 18.98 3.08
CA ARG A 147 -17.71 20.33 3.14
C ARG A 147 -16.36 20.34 2.45
N TYR A 148 -16.09 21.41 1.72
CA TYR A 148 -14.74 21.66 1.20
C TYR A 148 -13.88 22.25 2.32
N PHE A 149 -12.63 21.79 2.39
CA PHE A 149 -11.58 22.39 3.23
C PHE A 149 -10.79 23.40 2.41
N PHE A 150 -10.37 23.01 1.20
CA PHE A 150 -9.79 23.92 0.21
C PHE A 150 -10.02 23.43 -1.23
N THR A 151 -9.93 24.37 -2.15
CA THR A 151 -9.76 24.14 -3.59
C THR A 151 -8.63 25.02 -4.11
N ARG A 152 -7.98 24.58 -5.18
CA ARG A 152 -6.89 25.28 -5.85
C ARG A 152 -7.07 25.17 -7.35
N GLU A 153 -6.87 26.29 -8.05
CA GLU A 153 -6.75 26.37 -9.50
C GLU A 153 -5.47 27.12 -9.86
N GLY A 154 -4.53 26.45 -10.54
CA GLY A 154 -3.19 26.96 -10.76
C GLY A 154 -2.51 27.31 -9.43
N MET A 155 -2.30 28.61 -9.18
CA MET A 155 -1.77 29.13 -7.91
C MET A 155 -2.82 29.78 -7.01
N GLY A 156 -4.06 29.97 -7.48
CA GLY A 156 -5.15 30.50 -6.67
C GLY A 156 -5.67 29.47 -5.68
N ILE A 157 -5.78 29.83 -4.40
CA ILE A 157 -6.24 28.95 -3.32
C ILE A 157 -7.48 29.55 -2.66
N GLN A 158 -8.51 28.74 -2.52
CA GLN A 158 -9.69 29.06 -1.71
C GLN A 158 -9.77 28.09 -0.54
N ALA A 159 -9.65 28.60 0.69
CA ALA A 159 -9.73 27.81 1.91
C ALA A 159 -10.95 28.18 2.76
N ASN A 160 -11.65 27.18 3.29
CA ASN A 160 -12.81 27.39 4.15
C ASN A 160 -12.39 27.68 5.59
N GLU A 161 -12.34 28.96 5.98
CA GLU A 161 -11.89 29.38 7.31
C GLU A 161 -12.63 28.70 8.47
N SER A 162 -13.92 28.40 8.31
CA SER A 162 -14.73 27.78 9.37
C SER A 162 -14.37 26.31 9.61
N GLN A 163 -13.92 25.60 8.58
CA GLN A 163 -13.60 24.17 8.63
C GLN A 163 -12.09 23.89 8.62
N PHE A 164 -11.28 24.83 8.12
CA PHE A 164 -9.90 24.61 7.75
C PHE A 164 -8.99 25.82 8.04
N LYS A 165 -8.97 26.23 9.32
CA LYS A 165 -8.17 27.38 9.79
C LYS A 165 -6.69 27.30 9.42
N GLU A 166 -6.11 26.10 9.34
CA GLU A 166 -4.71 25.92 8.96
C GLU A 166 -4.44 26.31 7.50
N GLY A 167 -5.35 26.00 6.58
CA GLY A 167 -5.24 26.36 5.17
C GLY A 167 -5.34 27.86 4.95
N SER A 168 -6.28 28.53 5.63
CA SER A 168 -6.51 29.97 5.45
C SER A 168 -5.34 30.86 5.87
N ARG A 169 -4.45 30.38 6.76
CA ARG A 169 -3.23 31.11 7.14
C ARG A 169 -2.16 31.10 6.04
N PHE A 170 -2.09 30.01 5.28
CA PHE A 170 -1.09 29.77 4.23
C PHE A 170 -1.61 30.05 2.82
N ALA A 171 -2.92 30.23 2.67
CA ALA A 171 -3.51 30.84 1.49
C ALA A 171 -3.22 32.34 1.42
N ARG A 172 -2.51 32.92 2.40
CA ARG A 172 -2.06 34.31 2.38
C ARG A 172 -0.83 34.44 1.51
N VAL A 173 -0.85 35.51 0.77
CA VAL A 173 -0.19 35.63 -0.50
C VAL A 173 0.92 36.67 -0.38
N ASP A 174 1.93 36.63 -1.26
CA ASP A 174 2.89 37.73 -1.35
C ASP A 174 2.20 39.03 -1.81
N GLU A 175 2.96 40.11 -1.92
CA GLU A 175 2.47 41.42 -2.38
C GLU A 175 1.82 41.40 -3.78
N ASN A 176 2.10 40.37 -4.58
CA ASN A 176 1.57 40.16 -5.93
C ASN A 176 0.43 39.14 -5.98
N ASN A 177 -0.05 38.68 -4.83
CA ASN A 177 -1.07 37.67 -4.75
C ASN A 177 -0.66 36.32 -5.40
N LEU A 178 0.63 35.95 -5.29
CA LEU A 178 1.14 34.57 -5.49
C LEU A 178 1.56 33.82 -4.19
N PRO A 179 1.26 32.50 -4.06
CA PRO A 179 1.75 31.67 -2.96
C PRO A 179 3.27 31.57 -2.92
N LEU A 180 3.85 31.51 -1.71
CA LEU A 180 5.30 31.39 -1.47
C LEU A 180 5.89 30.00 -1.77
N TYR A 181 5.16 29.13 -2.49
CA TYR A 181 5.59 27.77 -2.82
C TYR A 181 5.50 27.50 -4.32
N ARG A 182 6.25 26.52 -4.81
CA ARG A 182 6.37 26.23 -6.25
C ARG A 182 5.06 25.70 -6.86
N GLU A 183 4.81 25.98 -8.15
CA GLU A 183 3.58 25.52 -8.84
C GLU A 183 3.41 23.99 -8.90
N ASN A 184 4.51 23.25 -8.83
CA ASN A 184 4.55 21.79 -8.79
C ASN A 184 4.45 21.18 -7.38
N ALA A 185 4.40 22.00 -6.32
CA ALA A 185 4.17 21.52 -4.95
C ALA A 185 2.67 21.42 -4.65
N LEU A 186 2.23 20.33 -4.02
CA LEU A 186 0.85 20.20 -3.53
C LEU A 186 0.62 21.05 -2.27
N PHE A 187 -0.50 21.76 -2.22
CA PHE A 187 -0.88 22.60 -1.08
C PHE A 187 -1.08 21.76 0.20
N LEU A 188 -1.68 20.57 0.09
CA LEU A 188 -1.82 19.64 1.21
C LEU A 188 -0.47 19.37 1.88
N THR A 189 0.58 19.14 1.09
CA THR A 189 1.89 18.74 1.59
C THR A 189 2.67 19.95 2.10
N VAL A 190 2.50 21.13 1.49
CA VAL A 190 2.96 22.42 2.03
C VAL A 190 2.42 22.60 3.45
N LEU A 191 1.09 22.54 3.63
CA LEU A 191 0.47 22.69 4.93
C LEU A 191 0.96 21.65 5.95
N ALA A 192 1.18 20.41 5.51
CA ALA A 192 1.72 19.37 6.36
C ALA A 192 3.15 19.71 6.85
N ALA A 193 4.00 20.22 5.96
CA ALA A 193 5.36 20.66 6.30
C ALA A 193 5.37 21.85 7.27
N PHE A 194 4.40 22.76 7.13
CA PHE A 194 4.18 23.89 8.04
C PHE A 194 3.31 23.56 9.27
N ASN A 195 3.31 22.29 9.69
CA ASN A 195 2.68 21.82 10.93
C ASN A 195 1.15 21.91 10.99
N GLY A 196 0.44 22.01 9.86
CA GLY A 196 -1.02 21.86 9.81
C GLY A 196 -1.45 20.48 10.36
N PRO A 197 -2.13 20.40 11.52
CA PRO A 197 -2.47 19.11 12.12
C PRO A 197 -3.31 18.20 11.22
N LEU A 198 -4.32 18.74 10.52
CA LEU A 198 -5.18 17.92 9.66
C LEU A 198 -4.44 17.49 8.40
N SER A 199 -3.76 18.41 7.72
CA SER A 199 -2.91 18.12 6.56
C SER A 199 -1.83 17.10 6.88
N ARG A 200 -1.16 17.19 8.04
CA ARG A 200 -0.20 16.17 8.48
C ARG A 200 -0.85 14.81 8.67
N SER A 201 -2.03 14.75 9.29
CA SER A 201 -2.75 13.49 9.49
C SER A 201 -3.12 12.84 8.15
N ILE A 202 -3.59 13.64 7.18
CA ILE A 202 -3.97 13.17 5.85
C ILE A 202 -2.75 12.75 5.04
N ALA A 203 -1.73 13.59 4.94
CA ALA A 203 -0.51 13.30 4.21
C ALA A 203 0.20 12.04 4.76
N ARG A 204 0.24 11.89 6.10
CA ARG A 204 0.76 10.68 6.75
C ARG A 204 -0.06 9.45 6.39
N TYR A 205 -1.39 9.52 6.47
CA TYR A 205 -2.24 8.39 6.11
C TYR A 205 -2.00 7.96 4.65
N LEU A 206 -1.97 8.90 3.72
CA LEU A 206 -1.74 8.60 2.31
C LEU A 206 -0.33 8.03 2.07
N GLY A 207 0.70 8.57 2.72
CA GLY A 207 2.07 8.13 2.55
C GLY A 207 2.47 6.84 3.30
N GLU A 208 1.83 6.53 4.42
CA GLU A 208 2.27 5.43 5.30
C GLU A 208 1.26 4.27 5.40
N ASN A 209 -0.03 4.53 5.17
CA ASN A 209 -1.10 3.53 5.28
C ASN A 209 -1.60 3.00 3.94
N LEU A 210 -1.21 3.61 2.81
CA LEU A 210 -1.42 3.05 1.47
C LEU A 210 -0.08 2.56 0.94
N VAL A 211 0.07 1.25 0.78
CA VAL A 211 1.31 0.62 0.32
C VAL A 211 1.12 0.08 -1.08
N VAL A 212 2.08 0.30 -1.97
CA VAL A 212 2.01 -0.19 -3.35
C VAL A 212 3.23 -1.05 -3.66
N VAL A 213 2.98 -2.25 -4.18
CA VAL A 213 3.98 -3.19 -4.69
C VAL A 213 3.77 -3.32 -6.19
N PRO A 214 4.53 -2.57 -7.01
CA PRO A 214 4.30 -2.51 -8.45
C PRO A 214 4.85 -3.71 -9.23
N ALA A 215 5.60 -4.61 -8.59
CA ALA A 215 6.08 -5.86 -9.21
C ALA A 215 6.34 -6.95 -8.16
N PHE A 216 5.98 -8.19 -8.49
CA PHE A 216 6.14 -9.38 -7.64
C PHE A 216 7.59 -9.80 -7.33
N SER A 217 8.60 -9.18 -7.94
CA SER A 217 10.01 -9.56 -7.83
C SER A 217 10.84 -8.47 -7.18
N ASP A 218 10.47 -8.04 -5.97
CA ASP A 218 11.23 -7.01 -5.26
C ASP A 218 12.22 -7.66 -4.27
N PRO A 219 13.56 -7.60 -4.54
CA PRO A 219 14.57 -8.00 -3.58
C PRO A 219 14.39 -7.34 -2.20
N LEU A 220 13.81 -6.13 -2.17
CA LEU A 220 13.52 -5.42 -0.93
C LEU A 220 12.54 -6.18 -0.03
N LEU A 221 11.48 -6.77 -0.59
CA LEU A 221 10.50 -7.54 0.19
C LEU A 221 11.15 -8.79 0.80
N ARG A 222 11.99 -9.46 0.02
CA ARG A 222 12.81 -10.58 0.51
C ARG A 222 13.69 -10.14 1.67
N ASP A 223 14.47 -9.08 1.49
CA ASP A 223 15.45 -8.63 2.48
C ASP A 223 14.76 -8.10 3.76
N GLN A 224 13.62 -7.43 3.63
CA GLN A 224 12.76 -7.06 4.76
C GLN A 224 12.31 -8.29 5.54
N SER A 225 11.76 -9.31 4.87
CA SER A 225 11.30 -10.53 5.52
C SER A 225 12.45 -11.33 6.17
N LEU A 226 13.61 -11.40 5.51
CA LEU A 226 14.81 -12.03 6.08
C LEU A 226 15.30 -11.29 7.33
N SER A 227 15.35 -9.95 7.30
CA SER A 227 15.83 -9.15 8.43
C SER A 227 14.99 -9.38 9.70
N ARG A 228 13.69 -9.62 9.54
CA ARG A 228 12.73 -9.86 10.62
C ARG A 228 12.73 -11.28 11.16
N MET A 229 13.41 -12.24 10.52
CA MET A 229 13.51 -13.62 11.03
C MET A 229 14.20 -13.73 12.39
N LYS A 230 14.99 -12.71 12.76
CA LYS A 230 15.58 -12.55 14.10
C LYS A 230 14.51 -12.34 15.17
N GLU A 231 13.37 -11.74 14.83
CA GLU A 231 12.24 -11.54 15.74
C GLU A 231 11.49 -12.86 15.98
N LYS A 232 11.48 -13.35 17.23
CA LYS A 232 10.79 -14.59 17.60
C LYS A 232 9.30 -14.58 17.22
N GLY A 233 8.60 -13.47 17.48
CA GLY A 233 7.18 -13.32 17.18
C GLY A 233 6.88 -13.38 15.67
N PHE A 234 7.69 -12.70 14.85
CA PHE A 234 7.57 -12.75 13.39
C PHE A 234 7.75 -14.19 12.87
N ARG A 235 8.81 -14.87 13.28
CA ARG A 235 9.11 -16.24 12.87
C ARG A 235 7.99 -17.23 13.25
N GLN A 236 7.41 -17.09 14.44
CA GLN A 236 6.28 -17.93 14.88
C GLN A 236 5.03 -17.68 14.03
N LYS A 237 4.70 -16.40 13.78
CA LYS A 237 3.57 -16.01 12.94
C LYS A 237 3.75 -16.48 11.49
N LEU A 238 4.96 -16.34 10.94
CA LEU A 238 5.31 -16.82 9.60
C LEU A 238 5.24 -18.34 9.48
N THR A 239 5.75 -19.06 10.48
CA THR A 239 5.62 -20.52 10.53
C THR A 239 4.15 -20.93 10.50
N SER A 240 3.30 -20.24 11.27
CA SER A 240 1.86 -20.53 11.32
C SER A 240 1.17 -20.22 9.98
N LEU A 241 1.52 -19.10 9.33
CA LEU A 241 1.03 -18.75 8.00
C LEU A 241 1.39 -19.82 6.96
N LEU A 242 2.67 -20.21 6.89
CA LEU A 242 3.14 -21.19 5.91
C LEU A 242 2.55 -22.58 6.19
N LYS A 243 2.43 -23.00 7.45
CA LYS A 243 1.71 -24.23 7.85
C LYS A 243 0.25 -24.24 7.41
N GLY A 244 -0.42 -23.09 7.44
CA GLY A 244 -1.80 -22.97 6.98
C GLY A 244 -1.97 -23.21 5.48
N VAL A 245 -0.90 -23.06 4.69
CA VAL A 245 -0.88 -23.31 3.24
C VAL A 245 -0.31 -24.69 2.92
N ASP A 246 0.80 -25.06 3.54
CA ASP A 246 1.46 -26.36 3.44
C ASP A 246 1.62 -26.98 4.84
N PRO A 247 0.71 -27.88 5.25
CA PRO A 247 0.74 -28.51 6.57
C PRO A 247 1.98 -29.37 6.85
N THR A 248 2.81 -29.67 5.84
CA THR A 248 4.03 -30.47 6.01
C THR A 248 5.19 -29.67 6.61
N ILE A 249 5.11 -28.34 6.55
CA ILE A 249 6.06 -27.42 7.18
C ILE A 249 5.94 -27.55 8.69
N GLU A 250 7.07 -27.58 9.40
CA GLU A 250 7.07 -27.78 10.85
C GLU A 250 7.69 -26.65 11.64
N LYS A 251 8.81 -26.12 11.15
CA LYS A 251 9.45 -24.94 11.73
C LYS A 251 10.32 -24.23 10.69
N LEU A 252 10.55 -22.95 10.92
CA LEU A 252 11.51 -22.15 10.17
C LEU A 252 12.62 -21.70 11.12
N GLU A 253 13.87 -21.82 10.68
CA GLU A 253 15.03 -21.32 11.42
C GLU A 253 16.01 -20.61 10.48
N MET A 254 16.78 -19.67 11.01
CA MET A 254 17.90 -19.10 10.26
C MET A 254 19.07 -20.06 10.29
N VAL A 255 19.80 -20.15 9.18
CA VAL A 255 21.05 -20.89 9.09
C VAL A 255 22.13 -20.11 9.83
N GLU A 256 22.67 -20.73 10.88
CA GLU A 256 23.78 -20.17 11.64
C GLU A 256 25.09 -20.28 10.84
N PRO A 257 26.04 -19.34 11.01
CA PRO A 257 27.37 -19.50 10.44
C PRO A 257 28.04 -20.74 11.02
N GLU A 258 28.69 -21.54 10.17
CA GLU A 258 29.67 -22.51 10.66
C GLU A 258 30.82 -21.72 11.30
N TYR A 259 30.86 -21.67 12.63
CA TYR A 259 32.04 -21.20 13.35
C TYR A 259 33.16 -22.20 13.07
N GLY A 260 34.14 -21.79 12.24
CA GLY A 260 35.30 -22.60 11.90
C GLY A 260 36.02 -23.05 13.19
N GLY A 261 36.08 -24.36 13.41
CA GLY A 261 36.82 -24.93 14.54
C GLY A 261 36.28 -26.21 15.16
N MET A 262 35.28 -26.90 14.60
CA MET A 262 34.98 -28.26 15.07
C MET A 262 35.96 -29.27 14.41
N PRO A 263 36.68 -30.09 15.21
CA PRO A 263 37.54 -31.12 14.65
C PRO A 263 36.72 -32.12 13.83
N ALA A 264 37.29 -32.54 12.70
CA ALA A 264 36.72 -33.54 11.81
C ALA A 264 36.42 -34.82 12.60
N GLY A 265 35.14 -35.05 12.92
CA GLY A 265 34.70 -36.24 13.66
C GLY A 265 33.54 -36.05 14.64
N SER A 266 33.06 -34.83 14.89
CA SER A 266 31.82 -34.65 15.67
C SER A 266 30.59 -34.63 14.75
N GLU A 267 29.91 -35.78 14.63
CA GLU A 267 28.52 -35.79 14.19
C GLU A 267 27.70 -35.06 15.25
N THR A 268 27.31 -33.81 14.98
CA THR A 268 26.29 -33.14 15.78
C THR A 268 24.97 -33.86 15.56
N PRO A 269 24.25 -34.30 16.64
CA PRO A 269 23.05 -35.12 16.52
C PRO A 269 21.81 -34.36 16.00
N THR A 270 21.99 -33.15 15.46
CA THR A 270 20.92 -32.34 14.86
C THR A 270 21.35 -31.94 13.46
N GLY A 271 20.61 -32.39 12.45
CA GLY A 271 20.84 -32.07 11.04
C GLY A 271 20.68 -30.58 10.76
N ASN A 272 21.71 -29.80 11.06
CA ASN A 272 21.79 -28.38 10.75
C ASN A 272 21.77 -28.21 9.24
N ALA A 273 21.03 -27.20 8.77
CA ALA A 273 20.97 -26.87 7.35
C ALA A 273 22.35 -26.38 6.87
N LYS A 274 22.94 -27.06 5.88
CA LYS A 274 24.15 -26.57 5.20
C LYS A 274 23.74 -25.47 4.22
N GLY A 275 23.97 -24.21 4.58
CA GLY A 275 23.64 -23.04 3.77
C GLY A 275 24.49 -21.83 4.14
N LYS A 276 24.34 -20.73 3.39
CA LYS A 276 25.03 -19.48 3.76
C LYS A 276 24.45 -18.93 5.06
N ALA A 277 25.30 -18.38 5.92
CA ALA A 277 24.85 -17.70 7.13
C ALA A 277 23.80 -16.62 6.79
N GLY A 278 22.66 -16.64 7.49
CA GLY A 278 21.52 -15.75 7.21
C GLY A 278 20.54 -16.25 6.16
N ASP A 279 20.75 -17.45 5.58
CA ASP A 279 19.69 -18.14 4.84
C ASP A 279 18.61 -18.68 5.80
N VAL A 280 17.49 -19.14 5.26
CA VAL A 280 16.39 -19.72 6.05
C VAL A 280 16.21 -21.19 5.69
N ALA A 281 16.13 -22.04 6.70
CA ALA A 281 15.78 -23.45 6.57
C ALA A 281 14.33 -23.68 6.98
N ILE A 282 13.57 -24.34 6.10
CA ILE A 282 12.25 -24.87 6.39
C ILE A 282 12.40 -26.35 6.74
N TYR A 283 11.89 -26.74 7.90
CA TYR A 283 11.96 -28.13 8.33
C TYR A 283 10.66 -28.85 8.03
N ARG A 284 10.78 -30.06 7.46
CA ARG A 284 9.67 -31.00 7.22
C ARG A 284 10.05 -32.39 7.74
N TYR A 285 9.06 -33.24 8.00
CA TYR A 285 9.33 -34.64 8.33
C TYR A 285 9.70 -35.46 7.10
N GLN A 286 10.70 -36.32 7.25
CA GLN A 286 10.96 -37.42 6.32
C GLN A 286 9.97 -38.55 6.62
N TYR A 287 9.55 -39.28 5.59
CA TYR A 287 8.66 -40.42 5.72
C TYR A 287 9.31 -41.67 5.15
N SER A 288 9.16 -42.81 5.84
CA SER A 288 9.60 -44.10 5.33
C SER A 288 8.72 -44.56 4.16
N LYS A 289 9.12 -45.63 3.47
CA LYS A 289 8.27 -46.28 2.44
C LYS A 289 6.89 -46.69 2.96
N GLU A 290 6.78 -46.94 4.25
CA GLU A 290 5.54 -47.32 4.95
C GLU A 290 4.73 -46.10 5.44
N GLY A 291 5.17 -44.87 5.14
CA GLY A 291 4.50 -43.64 5.58
C GLY A 291 4.73 -43.26 7.04
N LYS A 292 5.66 -43.91 7.74
CA LYS A 292 5.97 -43.57 9.14
C LYS A 292 6.80 -42.29 9.22
N ARG A 293 6.39 -41.37 10.09
CA ARG A 293 7.06 -40.10 10.38
C ARG A 293 8.44 -40.36 10.99
N GLY A 294 9.48 -39.90 10.30
CA GLY A 294 10.88 -40.02 10.69
C GLY A 294 11.42 -38.75 11.34
N ARG A 295 12.66 -38.40 11.01
CA ARG A 295 13.32 -37.17 11.50
C ARG A 295 12.89 -35.92 10.72
N LEU A 296 13.12 -34.76 11.31
CA LEU A 296 13.05 -33.48 10.60
C LEU A 296 14.25 -33.35 9.66
N ALA A 297 13.99 -32.91 8.44
CA ALA A 297 15.01 -32.55 7.46
C ALA A 297 14.90 -31.06 7.12
N PRO A 298 16.02 -30.32 7.12
CA PRO A 298 16.05 -28.95 6.66
C PRO A 298 16.03 -28.88 5.13
N LEU A 299 15.28 -27.93 4.60
CA LEU A 299 15.27 -27.53 3.19
C LEU A 299 15.55 -26.04 3.12
N LEU A 300 16.57 -25.65 2.36
CA LEU A 300 16.91 -24.24 2.17
C LEU A 300 15.81 -23.52 1.38
N LEU A 301 15.29 -22.44 1.96
CA LEU A 301 14.29 -21.58 1.33
C LEU A 301 14.77 -21.09 -0.04
N SER A 302 16.04 -20.76 -0.17
CA SER A 302 16.61 -20.19 -1.39
C SER A 302 16.61 -21.15 -2.58
N SER A 303 16.90 -22.44 -2.35
CA SER A 303 17.22 -23.40 -3.42
C SER A 303 16.35 -24.66 -3.45
N GLN A 304 15.73 -25.04 -2.34
CA GLN A 304 15.03 -26.33 -2.20
C GLN A 304 13.51 -26.20 -2.00
N GLU A 305 13.01 -24.98 -1.80
CA GLU A 305 11.58 -24.71 -1.66
C GLU A 305 10.89 -24.39 -2.98
N ALA A 306 9.58 -24.63 -3.03
CA ALA A 306 8.75 -24.22 -4.14
C ALA A 306 8.63 -22.69 -4.24
N GLU A 307 8.50 -22.18 -5.46
CA GLU A 307 8.40 -20.73 -5.73
C GLU A 307 7.22 -20.06 -5.00
N GLY A 308 6.11 -20.77 -4.82
CA GLY A 308 4.96 -20.27 -4.06
C GLY A 308 5.32 -19.99 -2.60
N THR A 309 6.02 -20.92 -1.94
CA THR A 309 6.49 -20.77 -0.55
C THR A 309 7.50 -19.63 -0.42
N LYS A 310 8.45 -19.54 -1.38
CA LYS A 310 9.42 -18.42 -1.43
C LYS A 310 8.72 -17.08 -1.52
N LYS A 311 7.75 -16.93 -2.44
CA LYS A 311 6.99 -15.68 -2.59
C LYS A 311 6.20 -15.34 -1.33
N LEU A 312 5.48 -16.30 -0.74
CA LEU A 312 4.73 -16.05 0.48
C LEU A 312 5.65 -15.64 1.65
N PHE A 313 6.84 -16.23 1.74
CA PHE A 313 7.88 -15.79 2.66
C PHE A 313 8.30 -14.34 2.37
N TYR A 314 8.66 -14.01 1.12
CA TYR A 314 9.12 -12.66 0.76
C TYR A 314 8.09 -11.57 1.06
N PHE A 315 6.79 -11.86 0.86
CA PHE A 315 5.72 -10.92 1.15
C PHE A 315 5.32 -10.86 2.63
N SER A 316 5.79 -11.77 3.48
CA SER A 316 5.26 -11.92 4.84
C SER A 316 5.45 -10.70 5.73
N ALA A 317 6.59 -10.01 5.66
CA ALA A 317 6.81 -8.77 6.42
C ALA A 317 5.79 -7.70 6.04
N LEU A 318 5.54 -7.52 4.74
CA LEU A 318 4.54 -6.57 4.25
C LEU A 318 3.12 -6.99 4.64
N ILE A 319 2.75 -8.25 4.43
CA ILE A 319 1.42 -8.76 4.76
C ILE A 319 1.13 -8.55 6.25
N PHE A 320 2.08 -8.87 7.13
CA PHE A 320 1.91 -8.67 8.56
C PHE A 320 1.85 -7.19 8.92
N ASP A 321 2.70 -6.33 8.34
CA ASP A 321 2.61 -4.88 8.58
C ASP A 321 1.24 -4.32 8.18
N VAL A 322 0.71 -4.76 7.03
CA VAL A 322 -0.58 -4.32 6.50
C VAL A 322 -1.73 -4.76 7.39
N LEU A 323 -1.75 -6.04 7.78
CA LEU A 323 -2.81 -6.59 8.61
C LEU A 323 -2.76 -6.05 10.05
N ASP A 324 -1.57 -5.98 10.65
CA ASP A 324 -1.41 -5.60 12.07
C ASP A 324 -1.65 -4.10 12.29
N LYS A 325 -1.35 -3.27 11.30
CA LYS A 325 -1.54 -1.80 11.37
C LYS A 325 -2.78 -1.31 10.64
N GLY A 326 -3.60 -2.21 10.08
CA GLY A 326 -4.82 -1.86 9.35
C GLY A 326 -4.58 -0.99 8.11
N LYS A 327 -3.46 -1.23 7.40
CA LYS A 327 -3.12 -0.52 6.16
C LYS A 327 -3.89 -1.10 4.96
N THR A 328 -3.74 -0.48 3.80
CA THR A 328 -4.24 -0.99 2.52
C THR A 328 -3.05 -1.21 1.59
N ALA A 329 -2.97 -2.39 0.98
CA ALA A 329 -1.93 -2.73 0.02
C ALA A 329 -2.51 -2.88 -1.39
N PHE A 330 -1.82 -2.32 -2.37
CA PHE A 330 -2.02 -2.56 -3.80
C PHE A 330 -0.86 -3.42 -4.29
N ILE A 331 -1.16 -4.59 -4.82
CA ILE A 331 -0.16 -5.54 -5.31
C ILE A 331 -0.54 -5.84 -6.76
N ASP A 332 0.37 -5.55 -7.69
CA ASP A 332 0.24 -5.93 -9.11
C ASP A 332 0.68 -7.38 -9.33
#